data_AF-A0A9D7RMF5-F1
#
_entry.id   AF-A0A9D7RMF5-F1
#
_cell.length_a   1.000
_cell.length_b   1.000
_cell.length_c   1.000
_cell.angle_alpha   90.00
_cell.angle_beta   90.00
_cell.angle_gamma   90.00
#
_symmetry.space_group_name_H-M   'P 1'
#
loop_
_entity.id
_entity.type
_entity.pdbx_description
1 polymer ?
#
loop_
_entity_poly.entity_id
_entity_poly.type
_entity_poly.pdbx_seq_one_letter_code
_entity_poly.pdbx_strand_id
1 'polypeptide(L)'
;MLTRALNAYLSAFAGLNRNIWMLALVSFINRAGTMVFPFLAVYLTQELGFSKPQAALILTSFGAGAVFGTILGGRLSDKIGFYKVMFWSLFITGILFFFPATHQ
;
A
#
# COMPACT_ATOMS: atom_id res chain seq x y z
N MET A 1 5.67 35.19 -2.88
CA MET A 1 4.48 34.38 -3.26
C MET A 1 4.58 32.96 -2.74
N LEU A 2 5.70 32.24 -2.97
CA LEU A 2 5.93 30.87 -2.50
C LEU A 2 5.73 30.69 -0.98
N THR A 3 6.27 31.60 -0.17
CA THR A 3 6.16 31.57 1.29
C THR A 3 4.72 31.76 1.79
N ARG A 4 3.88 32.51 1.06
CA ARG A 4 2.46 32.68 1.39
C ARG A 4 1.67 31.41 1.08
N ALA A 5 1.98 30.76 -0.04
CA ALA A 5 1.38 29.47 -0.40
C ALA A 5 1.78 28.37 0.60
N LEU A 6 3.05 28.30 0.99
CA LEU A 6 3.53 27.35 2.01
C LEU A 6 2.88 27.60 3.37
N ASN A 7 2.80 28.84 3.83
CA ASN A 7 2.16 29.16 5.11
C ASN A 7 0.65 28.87 5.09
N ALA A 8 -0.03 29.12 3.97
CA ALA A 8 -1.45 28.77 3.80
C ALA A 8 -1.69 27.25 3.76
N TYR A 9 -0.76 26.50 3.16
CA TYR A 9 -0.81 25.03 3.18
C TYR A 9 -0.57 24.50 4.59
N LEU A 10 0.51 24.93 5.25
CA LEU A 10 0.84 24.47 6.60
C LEU A 10 -0.25 24.84 7.61
N SER A 11 -0.84 26.04 7.54
CA SER A 11 -1.92 26.44 8.43
C SER A 11 -3.19 25.61 8.24
N ALA A 12 -3.46 25.12 7.03
CA ALA A 12 -4.60 24.23 6.77
C ALA A 12 -4.46 22.85 7.46
N PHE A 13 -3.24 22.36 7.69
CA PHE A 13 -2.98 21.07 8.33
C PHE A 13 -2.53 21.17 9.80
N ALA A 14 -2.15 22.36 10.26
CA ALA A 14 -1.64 22.59 11.63
C ALA A 14 -2.67 22.31 12.74
N GLY A 15 -3.97 22.38 12.44
CA GLY A 15 -5.05 22.09 13.40
C GLY A 15 -5.43 20.60 13.52
N LEU A 16 -4.78 19.71 12.78
CA LEU A 16 -5.13 18.29 12.76
C LEU A 16 -4.70 17.54 14.03
N ASN A 17 -5.54 16.62 14.47
CA ASN A 17 -5.25 15.75 15.60
C ASN A 17 -4.00 14.89 15.32
N ARG A 18 -3.19 14.63 16.34
CA ARG A 18 -2.02 13.72 16.31
C ARG A 18 -2.33 12.36 15.66
N ASN A 19 -3.53 11.83 15.86
CA ASN A 19 -3.97 10.56 15.26
C ASN A 19 -3.97 10.61 13.72
N ILE A 20 -4.31 11.76 13.13
CA ILE A 20 -4.33 11.96 11.68
C ILE A 20 -2.91 11.99 11.14
N TRP A 21 -1.98 12.66 11.84
CA TRP A 21 -0.56 12.65 11.48
C TRP A 21 0.05 11.24 11.56
N MET A 22 -0.32 10.45 12.56
CA MET A 22 0.10 9.05 12.65
C MET A 22 -0.46 8.23 11.48
N LEU A 23 -1.74 8.39 11.14
CA LEU A 23 -2.36 7.70 10.01
C LEU A 23 -1.71 8.10 8.68
N ALA A 24 -1.37 9.37 8.50
CA ALA A 24 -0.68 9.86 7.32
C ALA A 24 0.71 9.22 7.19
N LEU A 25 1.47 9.14 8.28
CA LEU A 25 2.78 8.49 8.28
C LEU A 25 2.68 6.98 7.98
N VAL A 26 1.75 6.27 8.62
CA VAL A 26 1.51 4.84 8.35
C VAL A 26 1.12 4.61 6.89
N SER A 27 0.22 5.45 6.36
CA SER A 27 -0.20 5.40 4.97
C SER A 27 0.95 5.70 4.02
N PHE A 28 1.80 6.67 4.35
CA PHE A 28 2.98 7.02 3.57
C PHE A 28 3.98 5.86 3.49
N ILE A 29 4.34 5.26 4.62
CA ILE A 29 5.25 4.10 4.68
C ILE A 29 4.66 2.93 3.87
N ASN A 30 3.37 2.63 4.05
CA ASN A 30 2.71 1.58 3.30
C ASN A 30 2.75 1.85 1.78
N ARG A 31 2.47 3.08 1.36
CA ARG A 31 2.48 3.48 -0.06
C ARG A 31 3.88 3.46 -0.66
N ALA A 32 4.90 3.87 0.09
CA ALA A 32 6.29 3.77 -0.32
C ALA A 32 6.69 2.32 -0.62
N GLY A 33 6.25 1.35 0.20
CA GLY A 33 6.46 -0.08 -0.07
C GLY A 33 5.76 -0.57 -1.34
N THR A 34 4.55 -0.08 -1.63
CA THR A 34 3.82 -0.45 -2.86
C THR A 34 4.40 0.16 -4.15
N MET A 35 5.45 0.97 -4.07
CA MET A 35 6.07 1.61 -5.25
C MET A 35 6.82 0.60 -6.14
N VAL A 36 6.95 -0.67 -5.73
CA VAL A 36 7.45 -1.77 -6.56
C VAL A 36 6.50 -2.13 -7.71
N PHE A 37 5.18 -1.97 -7.52
CA PHE A 37 4.18 -2.48 -8.48
C PHE A 37 4.28 -1.91 -9.90
N PRO A 38 4.55 -0.61 -10.12
CA PRO A 38 4.79 -0.06 -11.46
C PRO A 38 5.93 -0.75 -12.22
N PHE A 39 6.92 -1.28 -11.52
CA PHE A 39 8.10 -1.93 -12.10
C PHE A 39 7.95 -3.45 -12.17
N LEU A 40 6.92 -4.03 -11.53
CA LEU A 40 6.73 -5.47 -11.44
C LEU A 40 6.63 -6.14 -12.81
N ALA A 41 5.95 -5.51 -13.78
CA ALA A 41 5.84 -6.05 -15.14
C ALA A 41 7.21 -6.19 -15.83
N VAL A 42 8.06 -5.17 -15.66
CA VAL A 42 9.41 -5.13 -16.22
C VAL A 42 10.27 -6.18 -15.53
N TYR A 43 10.22 -6.27 -14.20
CA TYR A 43 10.94 -7.29 -13.43
C TYR A 43 10.56 -8.72 -13.84
N LEU A 44 9.27 -9.02 -13.96
CA LEU A 44 8.78 -10.34 -14.38
C LEU A 44 9.27 -10.73 -15.77
N THR A 45 9.35 -9.79 -16.70
CA THR A 45 9.69 -10.07 -18.11
C THR A 45 11.18 -9.99 -18.41
N GLN A 46 11.91 -9.05 -17.81
CA GLN A 46 13.32 -8.81 -18.08
C GLN A 46 14.26 -9.58 -17.14
N GLU A 47 13.95 -9.66 -15.85
CA GLU A 47 14.80 -10.33 -14.86
C GLU A 47 14.42 -11.81 -14.68
N LEU A 48 13.12 -12.11 -14.60
CA LEU A 48 12.63 -13.47 -14.40
C LEU A 48 12.31 -14.23 -15.71
N GLY A 49 12.39 -13.54 -16.86
CA GLY A 49 12.22 -14.14 -18.17
C GLY A 49 10.81 -14.65 -18.50
N PHE A 50 9.78 -14.22 -17.75
CA PHE A 50 8.41 -14.63 -18.05
C PHE A 50 7.91 -14.03 -19.37
N SER A 51 7.04 -14.78 -20.06
CA SER A 51 6.37 -14.29 -21.26
C SER A 51 5.37 -13.17 -20.93
N LYS A 52 5.08 -12.31 -21.92
CA LYS A 52 4.11 -11.21 -21.76
C LYS A 52 2.73 -11.69 -21.26
N PRO A 53 2.16 -12.80 -21.78
CA PRO A 53 0.88 -13.31 -21.26
C PRO A 53 0.95 -13.78 -19.81
N GLN A 54 2.07 -14.40 -19.39
CA GLN A 54 2.26 -14.82 -17.99
C GLN A 54 2.34 -13.61 -17.05
N ALA A 55 3.14 -12.59 -17.41
CA ALA A 55 3.23 -11.37 -16.62
C ALA A 55 1.87 -10.65 -16.53
N ALA A 56 1.12 -10.60 -17.63
CA ALA A 56 -0.23 -10.04 -17.65
C ALA A 56 -1.20 -10.81 -16.74
N LEU A 57 -1.10 -12.14 -16.68
CA LEU A 57 -1.92 -12.97 -15.81
C LEU A 57 -1.59 -12.75 -14.32
N ILE A 58 -0.31 -12.59 -13.98
CA ILE A 58 0.13 -12.26 -12.62
C ILE A 58 -0.40 -10.88 -12.20
N LEU A 59 -0.23 -9.87 -13.05
CA LEU A 59 -0.68 -8.50 -12.77
C LEU A 59 -2.20 -8.38 -12.66
N THR A 60 -2.95 -9.06 -13.54
CA THR A 60 -4.42 -9.07 -13.47
C THR A 60 -4.92 -9.84 -12.24
N SER A 61 -4.27 -10.94 -11.86
CA SER A 61 -4.56 -11.66 -10.61
C SER A 61 -4.31 -10.77 -9.39
N PHE A 62 -3.21 -10.02 -9.37
CA PHE A 62 -2.94 -9.02 -8.35
C PHE A 62 -4.03 -7.92 -8.31
N GLY A 63 -4.39 -7.37 -9.47
CA GLY A 63 -5.45 -6.35 -9.57
C GLY A 63 -6.81 -6.85 -9.06
N ALA A 64 -7.19 -8.08 -9.43
CA ALA A 64 -8.40 -8.72 -8.91
C ALA A 64 -8.32 -8.89 -7.39
N GLY A 65 -7.20 -9.41 -6.88
CA GLY A 65 -6.93 -9.54 -5.45
C GLY A 65 -7.04 -8.20 -4.71
N ALA A 66 -6.56 -7.10 -5.28
CA ALA A 66 -6.65 -5.77 -4.69
C ALA A 66 -8.10 -5.27 -4.60
N VAL A 67 -8.92 -5.52 -5.62
CA VAL A 67 -10.36 -5.19 -5.60
C VAL A 67 -11.08 -5.99 -4.52
N PHE A 68 -10.91 -7.31 -4.51
CA PHE A 68 -11.53 -8.17 -3.49
C PHE A 68 -11.04 -7.84 -2.09
N GLY A 69 -9.74 -7.60 -1.93
CA GLY A 69 -9.11 -7.20 -0.67
C GLY A 69 -9.63 -5.88 -0.14
N THR A 70 -9.88 -4.89 -1.01
CA THR A 70 -10.45 -3.60 -0.61
C THR A 70 -11.89 -3.76 -0.11
N ILE A 71 -12.72 -4.54 -0.81
CA ILE A 71 -14.10 -4.79 -0.41
C ILE A 71 -14.15 -5.55 0.93
N LEU A 72 -13.35 -6.60 1.07
CA LEU A 72 -13.28 -7.40 2.30
C LEU A 72 -12.71 -6.58 3.46
N GLY A 73 -11.62 -5.85 3.24
CA GLY A 73 -10.99 -4.99 4.24
C GLY A 73 -11.89 -3.86 4.71
N GLY A 74 -12.68 -3.26 3.81
CA GLY A 74 -13.69 -2.26 4.16
C GLY A 74 -14.78 -2.86 5.06
N ARG A 75 -15.42 -3.95 4.62
CA ARG A 75 -16.44 -4.65 5.42
C ARG A 75 -15.93 -5.11 6.78
N LEU A 76 -14.68 -5.56 6.84
CA LEU A 76 -14.06 -5.98 8.09
C LEU A 76 -13.79 -4.77 8.99
N SER A 77 -13.34 -3.65 8.43
CA SER A 77 -13.11 -2.40 9.16
C SER A 77 -14.38 -1.86 9.79
N ASP A 78 -15.50 -1.96 9.08
CA ASP A 78 -16.82 -1.56 9.58
C ASP A 78 -17.28 -2.43 10.75
N LYS A 79 -16.92 -3.73 10.76
CA LYS A 79 -17.36 -4.69 11.80
C LYS A 79 -16.48 -4.72 13.03
N ILE A 80 -15.15 -4.80 12.87
CA ILE A 80 -14.20 -5.00 13.98
C ILE A 80 -13.38 -3.74 14.31
N GLY A 81 -13.56 -2.66 13.54
CA GLY A 81 -12.91 -1.38 13.72
C GLY A 81 -11.65 -1.20 12.86
N PHE A 82 -11.51 0.00 12.27
CA PHE A 82 -10.43 0.34 11.33
C PHE A 82 -9.02 0.10 11.90
N TYR A 83 -8.79 0.41 13.18
CA TYR A 83 -7.46 0.30 13.79
C TYR A 83 -6.96 -1.15 13.84
N LYS A 84 -7.84 -2.09 14.25
CA LYS A 84 -7.49 -3.52 14.33
C LYS A 84 -7.20 -4.09 12.95
N VAL A 85 -8.05 -3.77 11.97
CA VAL A 85 -7.88 -4.24 10.58
C VAL A 85 -6.59 -3.70 9.99
N MET A 86 -6.31 -2.41 10.15
CA MET A 86 -5.07 -1.80 9.67
C MET A 86 -3.83 -2.44 10.30
N PHE A 87 -3.82 -2.64 11.63
CA PHE A 87 -2.70 -3.28 12.30
C PHE A 87 -2.46 -4.72 11.79
N TRP A 88 -3.49 -5.56 11.80
CA TRP A 88 -3.36 -6.97 11.41
C TRP A 88 -3.05 -7.12 9.92
N SER A 89 -3.64 -6.31 9.05
CA SER A 89 -3.34 -6.34 7.61
C SER A 89 -1.88 -5.98 7.33
N LEU A 90 -1.36 -4.92 7.96
CA LEU A 90 0.05 -4.54 7.82
C LEU A 90 0.98 -5.60 8.40
N PHE A 91 0.65 -6.16 9.55
CA PHE A 91 1.43 -7.21 10.21
C PHE A 91 1.52 -8.48 9.36
N ILE A 92 0.37 -8.98 8.88
CA ILE A 92 0.30 -10.16 8.00
C ILE A 92 1.05 -9.89 6.69
N THR A 93 0.90 -8.70 6.10
CA THR A 93 1.63 -8.32 4.88
C THR A 93 3.14 -8.36 5.12
N GLY A 94 3.62 -7.84 6.25
CA GLY A 94 5.03 -7.94 6.63
C GLY A 94 5.52 -9.38 6.70
N ILE A 95 4.79 -10.25 7.40
CA ILE A 95 5.13 -11.69 7.50
C ILE A 95 5.19 -12.35 6.12
N LEU A 96 4.19 -12.09 5.26
CA LEU A 96 4.12 -12.66 3.92
C LEU A 96 5.25 -12.19 3.00
N PHE A 97 5.83 -11.00 3.22
CA PHE A 97 7.02 -10.57 2.49
C PHE A 97 8.31 -11.23 3.01
N PHE A 98 8.40 -11.53 4.29
CA PHE A 98 9.58 -12.19 4.87
C PHE A 98 9.68 -13.68 4.49
N PHE A 99 8.54 -14.38 4.40
CA PHE A 99 8.53 -15.83 4.16
C PHE A 99 9.18 -16.26 2.81
N PRO A 100 8.95 -15.58 1.67
CA PRO A 100 9.64 -15.87 0.42
C PRO A 100 11.11 -15.43 0.43
N ALA A 101 11.45 -14.37 1.17
CA ALA A 101 12.81 -13.82 1.23
C ALA A 101 13.82 -14.78 1.90
N THR A 102 13.34 -15.72 2.72
CA THR A 102 14.21 -16.74 3.36
C THR A 102 14.50 -17.94 2.46
N HIS A 103 13.91 -18.01 1.26
CA HIS A 103 14.04 -19.14 0.33
C HIS A 103 14.63 -18.76 -1.04
N GLN A 104 15.19 -17.55 -1.16
CA GLN A 104 16.08 -17.13 -2.26
C GLN A 104 17.53 -17.26 -1.83
#